data_AF-A0A554JTY1-F1
#
_entry.id   AF-A0A554JTY1-F1
#
_cell.length_a   1.000
_cell.length_b   1.000
_cell.length_c   1.000
_cell.angle_alpha   90.00
_cell.angle_beta   90.00
_cell.angle_gamma   90.00
#
_symmetry.space_group_name_H-M   'P 1'
#
loop_
_entity.id
_entity.type
_entity.pdbx_description
1 polymer ?
#
loop_
_entity_poly.entity_id
_entity_poly.type
_entity_poly.pdbx_seq_one_letter_code
_entity_poly.pdbx_strand_id
1 'polypeptide(L)'
;MAKKKSDSAQAQKKELAERMKQTLIHLVVIQKRLHDLKTSEVYGLMMEMFRDECREKKYAYPRSVFDQRLQEALWTKEIHQVFVEMVAVGKPVEKFQEYYPYFPLEYLRKEEKKVTGEVSRKHTPPEFLPGIIRFDLSEERDDYTLPTTSMKNPVAVIPTNGRSKSIDLINGVHIGSLYKRDIKQNALRCALSEAEQQKRAAVVLTNIIYIDTKKAAGPTMFERALLSGVDIDVESLDPDYRDVAKRLLERRSSGRPLSKDEKEELLYVTLAEIFRDLMGGLFSIFHKPPKKSPEFNGNVYVILGAPEARLAVAIGYWTARYPNFQKQKDLDLEIRAAEQAVKQGYATFADKKRLERLHKQRARTNVTSIDKKEARRYIAKAYSYIVRELQGVIPNCKIIGSGTTHVQLDGNSISFVPPAHAESVVSPNLLAKYVDGSGVDILEETLPDVIVITAPFGLRYASTAIERNGIGYDRPALACVAPMCLDGNFIRNETVHLIDKSRHTLTKAIGRPDFQPGVLTISSHNGILSVDHTSLRVLQHRHGESEKRSQKNAIPEEKYINMLILTDWHIGSQSRRTLINPKTGERLGVVEGIFRMLQRDGRCTPDRMPYHMIVVPDDIIQAHHFA
;
A
#
# COMPACT_ATOMS: atom_id res chain seq x y z
N MET A 1 51.28 27.88 27.90
CA MET A 1 50.24 28.88 28.27
C MET A 1 49.18 29.14 27.19
N ALA A 2 49.49 29.09 25.89
CA ALA A 2 48.52 29.35 24.82
C ALA A 2 47.32 28.35 24.76
N LYS A 3 47.56 27.06 25.04
CA LYS A 3 46.52 26.02 25.03
C LYS A 3 45.42 26.25 26.09
N LYS A 4 45.81 26.61 27.32
CA LYS A 4 44.87 26.96 28.43
C LYS A 4 44.00 28.20 28.14
N LYS A 5 44.51 29.21 27.41
CA LYS A 5 43.71 30.40 27.02
C LYS A 5 42.71 30.08 25.91
N SER A 6 43.08 29.20 24.97
CA SER A 6 42.18 28.71 23.91
C SER A 6 41.01 27.91 24.48
N ASP A 7 41.28 27.01 25.42
CA ASP A 7 40.25 26.15 26.05
C ASP A 7 39.25 26.99 26.88
N SER A 8 39.72 28.05 27.54
CA SER A 8 38.89 28.99 28.32
C SER A 8 37.96 29.83 27.43
N ALA A 9 38.46 30.38 26.32
CA ALA A 9 37.64 31.14 25.38
C ALA A 9 36.57 30.27 24.68
N GLN A 10 36.89 29.01 24.41
CA GLN A 10 35.95 28.05 23.83
C GLN A 10 34.86 27.63 24.84
N ALA A 11 35.20 27.48 26.13
CA ALA A 11 34.24 27.24 27.20
C ALA A 11 33.26 28.41 27.37
N GLN A 12 33.75 29.66 27.37
CA GLN A 12 32.92 30.86 27.48
C GLN A 12 31.95 31.05 26.30
N LYS A 13 32.36 30.67 25.09
CA LYS A 13 31.48 30.64 23.91
C LYS A 13 30.39 29.57 24.03
N LYS A 14 30.72 28.39 24.56
CA LYS A 14 29.76 27.31 24.80
C LYS A 14 28.73 27.70 25.86
N GLU A 15 29.15 28.38 26.91
CA GLU A 15 28.27 28.90 27.96
C GLU A 15 27.30 29.97 27.44
N LEU A 16 27.79 30.95 26.68
CA LEU A 16 26.94 31.95 26.02
C LEU A 16 25.92 31.28 25.09
N ALA A 17 26.39 30.31 24.30
CA ALA A 17 25.52 29.52 23.42
C ALA A 17 24.40 28.82 24.20
N GLU A 18 24.69 28.20 25.35
CA GLU A 18 23.68 27.50 26.13
C GLU A 18 22.67 28.47 26.76
N ARG A 19 23.13 29.63 27.25
CA ARG A 19 22.24 30.70 27.74
C ARG A 19 21.30 31.21 26.65
N MET A 20 21.83 31.49 25.45
CA MET A 20 21.00 31.90 24.31
C MET A 20 19.96 30.82 23.94
N LYS A 21 20.32 29.53 24.05
CA LYS A 21 19.37 28.42 23.83
C LYS A 21 18.28 28.38 24.90
N GLN A 22 18.63 28.54 26.19
CA GLN A 22 17.65 28.59 27.27
C GLN A 22 16.70 29.78 27.13
N THR A 23 17.21 30.95 26.77
CA THR A 23 16.39 32.14 26.50
C THR A 23 15.49 31.93 25.29
N LEU A 24 15.97 31.27 24.23
CA LEU A 24 15.14 30.91 23.08
C LEU A 24 13.96 30.01 23.48
N ILE A 25 14.22 28.97 24.27
CA ILE A 25 13.17 28.08 24.80
C ILE A 25 12.17 28.89 25.63
N HIS A 26 12.65 29.79 26.50
CA HIS A 26 11.77 30.64 27.30
C HIS A 26 10.89 31.56 26.44
N LEU A 27 11.47 32.26 25.46
CA LEU A 27 10.73 33.15 24.57
C LEU A 27 9.69 32.40 23.73
N VAL A 28 10.07 31.23 23.19
CA VAL A 28 9.24 30.49 22.24
C VAL A 28 8.21 29.63 22.94
N VAL A 29 8.61 28.82 23.92
CA VAL A 29 7.73 27.84 24.57
C VAL A 29 6.95 28.46 25.72
N ILE A 30 7.62 29.20 26.61
CA ILE A 30 6.99 29.75 27.81
C ILE A 30 6.19 31.01 27.49
N GLN A 31 6.79 31.95 26.75
CA GLN A 31 6.13 33.20 26.37
C GLN A 31 5.33 33.11 25.07
N LYS A 32 5.33 31.94 24.40
CA LYS A 32 4.57 31.68 23.15
C LYS A 32 4.84 32.67 22.01
N ARG A 33 5.99 33.38 22.04
CA ARG A 33 6.27 34.49 21.12
C ARG A 33 6.28 34.10 19.66
N LEU A 34 6.56 32.84 19.32
CA LEU A 34 6.57 32.37 17.93
C LEU A 34 5.16 32.22 17.33
N HIS A 35 4.13 32.09 18.16
CA HIS A 35 2.74 32.13 17.72
C HIS A 35 2.36 33.55 17.28
N ASP A 36 2.84 34.56 18.00
CA ASP A 36 2.45 35.96 17.82
C ASP A 36 3.41 36.74 16.90
N LEU A 37 4.66 36.28 16.75
CA LEU A 37 5.73 36.94 16.02
C LEU A 37 6.33 36.01 14.96
N LYS A 38 6.80 36.61 13.86
CA LYS A 38 7.54 35.90 12.82
C LYS A 38 8.91 35.47 13.34
N THR A 39 9.45 34.39 12.76
CA THR A 39 10.78 33.87 13.12
C THR A 39 11.89 34.94 12.98
N SER A 40 11.75 35.90 12.06
CA SER A 40 12.65 37.06 11.91
C SER A 40 12.68 37.96 13.14
N GLU A 41 11.53 38.19 13.76
CA GLU A 41 11.36 39.10 14.89
C GLU A 41 11.89 38.48 16.18
N VAL A 42 11.63 37.19 16.40
CA VAL A 42 12.19 36.44 17.55
C VAL A 42 13.72 36.42 17.53
N TYR A 43 14.33 36.32 16.34
CA TYR A 43 15.78 36.44 16.19
C TYR A 43 16.29 37.85 16.46
N GLY A 44 15.56 38.88 15.99
CA GLY A 44 15.88 40.28 16.28
C GLY A 44 15.93 40.52 17.79
N LEU A 45 14.91 40.05 18.52
CA LEU A 45 14.85 40.12 19.98
C LEU A 45 16.02 39.40 20.65
N MET A 46 16.36 38.19 20.22
CA MET A 46 17.53 37.48 20.77
C MET A 46 18.85 38.24 20.51
N MET A 47 19.03 38.77 19.30
CA MET A 47 20.26 39.49 18.95
C MET A 47 20.35 40.84 19.67
N GLU A 48 19.22 41.44 20.02
CA GLU A 48 19.16 42.63 20.87
C GLU A 48 19.53 42.29 22.32
N MET A 49 18.94 41.23 22.89
CA MET A 49 19.21 40.81 24.28
C MET A 49 20.66 40.40 24.55
N PHE A 50 21.34 39.81 23.57
CA PHE A 50 22.72 39.31 23.71
C PHE A 50 23.76 40.12 22.91
N ARG A 51 23.41 41.33 22.47
CA ARG A 51 24.25 42.15 21.58
C ARG A 51 25.65 42.38 22.15
N ASP A 52 25.72 42.80 23.41
CA ASP A 52 26.97 43.18 24.05
C ASP A 52 27.82 41.95 24.38
N GLU A 53 27.20 40.89 24.90
CA GLU A 53 27.89 39.63 25.20
C GLU A 53 28.47 38.96 23.92
N CYS A 54 27.75 39.01 22.80
CA CYS A 54 28.23 38.49 21.51
C CYS A 54 29.42 39.31 20.99
N ARG A 55 29.41 40.64 21.17
CA ARG A 55 30.51 41.54 20.79
C ARG A 55 31.75 41.29 21.65
N GLU A 56 31.60 41.24 22.97
CA GLU A 56 32.70 41.00 23.92
C GLU A 56 33.37 39.65 23.71
N LYS A 57 32.58 38.58 23.53
CA LYS A 57 33.08 37.21 23.38
C LYS A 57 33.48 36.85 21.93
N LYS A 58 33.39 37.80 20.99
CA LYS A 58 33.61 37.58 19.54
C LYS A 58 32.88 36.32 19.04
N TYR A 59 31.61 36.20 19.41
CA TYR A 59 30.75 35.07 19.06
C TYR A 59 29.82 35.46 17.92
N ALA A 60 29.96 34.80 16.77
CA ALA A 60 29.06 34.97 15.65
C ALA A 60 27.89 33.99 15.80
N TYR A 61 26.68 34.52 15.87
CA TYR A 61 25.45 33.72 15.95
C TYR A 61 24.62 33.91 14.67
N PRO A 62 24.97 33.21 13.58
CA PRO A 62 24.31 33.40 12.29
C PRO A 62 22.87 32.87 12.32
N ARG A 63 22.05 33.39 11.42
CA ARG A 63 20.64 33.03 11.29
C ARG A 63 20.40 31.52 11.12
N SER A 64 21.27 30.83 10.38
CA SER A 64 21.20 29.37 10.20
C SER A 64 21.33 28.59 11.50
N VAL A 65 22.21 29.03 12.42
CA VAL A 65 22.39 28.41 13.75
C VAL A 65 21.19 28.70 14.63
N PHE A 66 20.61 29.90 14.54
CA PHE A 66 19.34 30.22 15.21
C PHE A 66 18.21 29.32 14.74
N ASP A 67 17.99 29.20 13.43
CA ASP A 67 16.91 28.40 12.87
C ASP A 67 17.07 26.92 13.26
N GLN A 68 18.30 26.38 13.26
CA GLN A 68 18.58 25.03 13.74
C GLN A 68 18.18 24.87 15.22
N ARG A 69 18.64 25.76 16.10
CA ARG A 69 18.34 25.67 17.53
C ARG A 69 16.87 25.92 17.85
N LEU A 70 16.19 26.73 17.05
CA LEU A 70 14.75 26.91 17.14
C LEU A 70 14.02 25.60 16.82
N GLN A 71 14.42 24.89 15.77
CA GLN A 71 13.85 23.57 15.46
C GLN A 71 14.13 22.56 16.59
N GLU A 72 15.34 22.54 17.16
CA GLU A 72 15.68 21.68 18.31
C GLU A 72 14.89 22.03 19.58
N ALA A 73 14.57 23.32 19.78
CA ALA A 73 13.78 23.78 20.92
C ALA A 73 12.28 23.47 20.76
N LEU A 74 11.76 23.54 19.53
CA LEU A 74 10.37 23.24 19.21
C LEU A 74 10.12 21.72 19.18
N TRP A 75 10.93 20.98 18.43
CA TRP A 75 10.75 19.56 18.17
C TRP A 75 11.66 18.72 19.06
N THR A 76 11.32 18.60 20.34
CA THR A 76 11.93 17.55 21.18
C THR A 76 11.51 16.17 20.67
N LYS A 77 12.26 15.13 21.02
CA LYS A 77 11.95 13.76 20.57
C LYS A 77 10.55 13.32 21.01
N GLU A 78 10.17 13.68 22.23
CA GLU A 78 8.87 13.34 22.82
C GLU A 78 7.75 14.10 22.12
N ILE A 79 7.88 15.41 21.92
CA ILE A 79 6.89 16.24 21.23
C ILE A 79 6.70 15.78 19.79
N HIS A 80 7.81 15.51 19.09
CA HIS A 80 7.75 15.01 17.73
C HIS A 80 7.09 13.63 17.65
N GLN A 81 7.37 12.74 18.60
CA GLN A 81 6.71 11.44 18.65
C GLN A 81 5.19 11.57 18.87
N VAL A 82 4.75 12.42 19.81
CA VAL A 82 3.33 12.70 20.03
C VAL A 82 2.67 13.28 18.77
N PHE A 83 3.36 14.21 18.09
CA PHE A 83 2.87 14.77 16.83
C PHE A 83 2.70 13.70 15.74
N VAL A 84 3.71 12.85 15.56
CA VAL A 84 3.66 11.73 14.61
C VAL A 84 2.51 10.78 14.96
N GLU A 85 2.34 10.41 16.23
CA GLU A 85 1.26 9.53 16.67
C GLU A 85 -0.13 10.14 16.39
N MET A 86 -0.31 11.45 16.63
CA MET A 86 -1.56 12.16 16.33
C MET A 86 -1.85 12.24 14.83
N VAL A 87 -0.86 12.61 14.02
CA VAL A 87 -1.01 12.70 12.55
C VAL A 87 -1.26 11.31 11.96
N ALA A 88 -0.56 10.29 12.45
CA ALA A 88 -0.66 8.92 11.95
C ALA A 88 -2.07 8.32 12.08
N VAL A 89 -2.85 8.74 13.08
CA VAL A 89 -4.25 8.33 13.27
C VAL A 89 -5.25 9.35 12.70
N GLY A 90 -4.78 10.32 11.91
CA GLY A 90 -5.62 11.29 11.20
C GLY A 90 -6.25 12.36 12.08
N LYS A 91 -5.64 12.72 13.22
CA LYS A 91 -6.09 13.91 13.97
C LYS A 91 -5.64 15.19 13.23
N PRO A 92 -6.50 16.22 13.14
CA PRO A 92 -6.14 17.49 12.52
C PRO A 92 -5.02 18.17 13.32
N VAL A 93 -4.11 18.86 12.63
CA VAL A 93 -2.96 19.55 13.24
C VAL A 93 -3.40 20.67 14.20
N GLU A 94 -4.58 21.24 13.98
CA GLU A 94 -5.21 22.23 14.84
C GLU A 94 -5.42 21.70 16.26
N LYS A 95 -5.78 20.41 16.41
CA LYS A 95 -5.89 19.76 17.73
C LYS A 95 -4.56 19.65 18.46
N PHE A 96 -3.46 19.44 17.73
CA PHE A 96 -2.13 19.44 18.33
C PHE A 96 -1.75 20.84 18.82
N GLN A 97 -2.13 21.87 18.07
CA GLN A 97 -1.90 23.26 18.44
C GLN A 97 -2.65 23.65 19.73
N GLU A 98 -3.82 23.07 20.02
CA GLU A 98 -4.53 23.30 21.30
C GLU A 98 -3.67 22.93 22.52
N TYR A 99 -2.92 21.82 22.44
CA TYR A 99 -2.00 21.38 23.51
C TYR A 99 -0.65 22.11 23.46
N TYR A 100 -0.20 22.49 22.27
CA TYR A 100 1.09 23.15 22.04
C TYR A 100 0.92 24.47 21.27
N PRO A 101 0.32 25.50 21.90
CA PRO A 101 -0.11 26.72 21.20
C PRO A 101 1.03 27.59 20.69
N TYR A 102 2.26 27.35 21.12
CA TYR A 102 3.43 28.06 20.63
C TYR A 102 3.89 27.61 19.24
N PHE A 103 3.31 26.55 18.67
CA PHE A 103 3.55 26.17 17.28
C PHE A 103 2.67 26.98 16.31
N PRO A 104 3.26 27.64 15.31
CA PRO A 104 2.51 28.16 14.19
C PRO A 104 1.91 27.03 13.34
N LEU A 105 0.67 27.19 12.86
CA LEU A 105 0.01 26.21 12.00
C LEU A 105 0.82 25.88 10.73
N GLU A 106 1.51 26.86 10.15
CA GLU A 106 2.37 26.65 8.98
C GLU A 106 3.49 25.63 9.25
N TYR A 107 4.06 25.63 10.46
CA TYR A 107 5.11 24.69 10.86
C TYR A 107 4.52 23.28 11.04
N LEU A 108 3.37 23.20 11.70
CA LEU A 108 2.67 21.92 11.89
C LEU A 108 2.27 21.30 10.56
N ARG A 109 1.69 22.07 9.63
CA ARG A 109 1.33 21.59 8.28
C ARG A 109 2.54 21.17 7.45
N LYS A 110 3.67 21.86 7.60
CA LYS A 110 4.93 21.47 6.93
C LYS A 110 5.46 20.16 7.49
N GLU A 111 5.37 19.96 8.80
CA GLU A 111 5.82 18.73 9.45
C GLU A 111 4.86 17.55 9.16
N GLU A 112 3.55 17.79 9.16
CA GLU A 112 2.52 16.84 8.75
C GLU A 112 2.84 16.25 7.38
N LYS A 113 3.13 17.10 6.38
CA LYS A 113 3.54 16.64 5.04
C LYS A 113 4.77 15.72 5.04
N LYS A 114 5.71 15.90 5.98
CA LYS A 114 6.86 14.98 6.09
C LYS A 114 6.46 13.64 6.69
N VAL A 115 5.52 13.65 7.65
CA VAL A 115 5.00 12.44 8.29
C VAL A 115 4.11 11.64 7.35
N THR A 116 3.21 12.31 6.61
CA THR A 116 2.28 11.67 5.67
C THR A 116 2.92 11.35 4.33
N GLY A 117 4.05 11.98 4.00
CA GLY A 117 4.72 11.91 2.71
C GLY A 117 4.37 13.11 1.82
N GLU A 118 5.36 13.55 1.04
CA GLU A 118 5.18 14.67 0.10
C GLU A 118 4.67 14.16 -1.25
N VAL A 119 3.47 14.59 -1.65
CA VAL A 119 2.96 14.41 -3.02
C VAL A 119 3.64 15.45 -3.90
N SER A 120 4.70 15.04 -4.60
CA SER A 120 5.64 15.97 -5.20
C SER A 120 5.54 16.07 -6.73
N ARG A 121 4.59 15.33 -7.33
CA ARG A 121 4.29 15.40 -8.76
C ARG A 121 3.28 16.54 -8.96
N LYS A 122 3.66 17.56 -9.73
CA LYS A 122 2.70 18.56 -10.22
C LYS A 122 1.73 17.81 -11.12
N HIS A 123 0.56 17.50 -10.60
CA HIS A 123 -0.49 16.87 -11.39
C HIS A 123 -1.27 17.97 -12.09
N THR A 124 -1.39 17.88 -13.41
CA THR A 124 -2.49 18.54 -14.09
C THR A 124 -3.76 17.84 -13.57
N PRO A 125 -4.74 18.54 -13.00
CA PRO A 125 -6.01 17.93 -12.59
C PRO A 125 -6.73 17.33 -13.82
N PRO A 126 -7.57 16.31 -13.65
CA PRO A 126 -8.33 15.76 -14.77
C PRO A 126 -9.32 16.83 -15.21
N GLU A 127 -9.47 17.03 -16.52
CA GLU A 127 -10.60 17.81 -17.01
C GLU A 127 -11.89 17.13 -16.59
N PHE A 128 -12.82 17.89 -16.02
CA PHE A 128 -14.13 17.36 -15.71
C PHE A 128 -14.83 16.86 -16.98
N LEU A 129 -15.17 15.57 -16.99
CA LEU A 129 -16.00 14.98 -18.03
C LEU A 129 -17.42 14.75 -17.51
N PRO A 130 -18.45 15.30 -18.18
CA PRO A 130 -19.83 15.02 -17.81
C PRO A 130 -20.11 13.52 -17.92
N GLY A 131 -20.66 12.92 -16.86
CA GLY A 131 -21.03 11.50 -16.79
C GLY A 131 -20.47 10.78 -15.57
N ILE A 132 -21.06 9.62 -15.24
CA ILE A 132 -20.68 8.84 -14.06
C ILE A 132 -19.40 8.05 -14.37
N ILE A 133 -18.37 8.17 -13.52
CA ILE A 133 -17.16 7.32 -13.57
C ILE A 133 -16.44 7.38 -14.93
N ARG A 134 -16.44 8.55 -15.59
CA ARG A 134 -15.78 8.71 -16.89
C ARG A 134 -14.32 9.06 -16.74
N PHE A 135 -13.54 8.57 -17.71
CA PHE A 135 -12.15 8.92 -17.91
C PHE A 135 -11.99 9.45 -19.33
N ASP A 136 -11.09 10.41 -19.51
CA ASP A 136 -10.67 10.77 -20.86
C ASP A 136 -9.72 9.70 -21.39
N LEU A 137 -10.13 9.06 -22.48
CA LEU A 137 -9.40 8.01 -23.18
C LEU A 137 -9.18 8.37 -24.65
N SER A 138 -9.30 9.65 -25.00
CA SER A 138 -9.19 10.15 -26.36
C SER A 138 -7.84 9.80 -26.99
N GLU A 139 -6.75 10.03 -26.27
CA GLU A 139 -5.36 9.77 -26.69
C GLU A 139 -4.89 8.31 -26.51
N GLU A 140 -5.73 7.46 -25.93
CA GLU A 140 -5.35 6.09 -25.58
C GLU A 140 -5.47 5.11 -26.76
N ARG A 141 -4.54 4.14 -26.79
CA ARG A 141 -4.48 3.10 -27.81
C ARG A 141 -5.69 2.17 -27.70
N ASP A 142 -6.33 1.95 -28.84
CA ASP A 142 -7.56 1.19 -28.93
C ASP A 142 -7.35 -0.29 -29.32
N ASP A 143 -6.11 -0.62 -29.66
CA ASP A 143 -5.56 -1.94 -29.99
C ASP A 143 -4.59 -2.50 -28.91
N TYR A 144 -4.50 -1.83 -27.75
CA TYR A 144 -3.59 -2.23 -26.69
C TYR A 144 -3.91 -3.64 -26.16
N THR A 145 -2.91 -4.51 -26.21
CA THR A 145 -2.96 -5.85 -25.62
C THR A 145 -1.98 -5.95 -24.46
N LEU A 146 -2.45 -6.51 -23.35
CA LEU A 146 -1.58 -6.81 -22.22
C LEU A 146 -0.51 -7.83 -22.63
N PRO A 147 0.72 -7.71 -22.10
CA PRO A 147 1.74 -8.72 -22.29
C PRO A 147 1.24 -10.07 -21.74
N THR A 148 1.54 -11.14 -22.46
CA THR A 148 1.25 -12.51 -22.03
C THR A 148 2.55 -13.26 -21.92
N THR A 149 2.61 -14.19 -20.98
CA THR A 149 3.78 -15.03 -20.73
C THR A 149 3.34 -16.48 -20.76
N SER A 150 4.29 -17.38 -20.96
CA SER A 150 4.05 -18.82 -20.90
C SER A 150 5.27 -19.50 -20.31
N MET A 151 5.15 -20.78 -19.94
CA MET A 151 6.30 -21.58 -19.52
C MET A 151 7.42 -21.64 -20.56
N LYS A 152 7.08 -21.56 -21.85
CA LYS A 152 8.06 -21.53 -22.96
C LYS A 152 8.72 -20.17 -23.14
N ASN A 153 7.95 -19.09 -22.89
CA ASN A 153 8.40 -17.71 -23.01
C ASN A 153 8.14 -16.96 -21.69
N PRO A 154 8.88 -17.26 -20.61
CA PRO A 154 8.73 -16.57 -19.34
C PRO A 154 9.45 -15.22 -19.37
N VAL A 155 9.12 -14.33 -18.43
CA VAL A 155 9.94 -13.12 -18.21
C VAL A 155 11.19 -13.49 -17.41
N ALA A 156 12.36 -13.39 -18.03
CA ALA A 156 13.63 -13.64 -17.35
C ALA A 156 13.98 -12.50 -16.39
N VAL A 157 14.23 -12.85 -15.12
CA VAL A 157 14.77 -11.94 -14.10
C VAL A 157 16.27 -12.15 -14.04
N ILE A 158 17.01 -11.16 -14.54
CA ILE A 158 18.47 -11.18 -14.56
C ILE A 158 18.96 -10.24 -13.44
N PRO A 159 19.63 -10.74 -12.39
CA PRO A 159 20.23 -9.90 -11.36
C PRO A 159 21.29 -8.99 -11.98
N THR A 160 21.14 -7.69 -11.79
CA THR A 160 22.10 -6.68 -12.26
C THR A 160 22.87 -6.08 -11.08
N ASN A 161 24.08 -5.58 -11.33
CA ASN A 161 24.81 -4.69 -10.41
C ASN A 161 25.00 -5.23 -8.98
N GLY A 162 25.47 -6.47 -8.83
CA GLY A 162 25.75 -7.06 -7.51
C GLY A 162 24.49 -7.29 -6.64
N ARG A 163 23.30 -7.30 -7.26
CA ARG A 163 22.05 -7.75 -6.63
C ARG A 163 22.02 -9.26 -6.45
N SER A 164 21.35 -9.72 -5.41
CA SER A 164 21.19 -11.13 -5.08
C SER A 164 20.26 -11.85 -6.08
N LYS A 165 20.42 -13.17 -6.22
CA LYS A 165 19.52 -14.02 -7.02
C LYS A 165 18.18 -14.27 -6.31
N SER A 166 17.52 -13.21 -5.88
CA SER A 166 16.24 -13.31 -5.18
C SER A 166 15.29 -12.19 -5.61
N ILE A 167 14.00 -12.49 -5.58
CA ILE A 167 12.93 -11.55 -5.88
C ILE A 167 11.98 -11.49 -4.69
N ASP A 168 11.39 -10.31 -4.45
CA ASP A 168 10.32 -10.16 -3.47
C ASP A 168 8.97 -10.03 -4.20
N LEU A 169 8.00 -10.85 -3.83
CA LEU A 169 6.60 -10.73 -4.25
C LEU A 169 5.81 -10.00 -3.16
N ILE A 170 5.26 -8.84 -3.53
CA ILE A 170 4.36 -8.06 -2.68
C ILE A 170 2.95 -8.16 -3.28
N ASN A 171 2.07 -8.86 -2.57
CA ASN A 171 0.69 -9.12 -2.98
C ASN A 171 -0.29 -8.35 -2.09
N GLY A 172 -1.41 -7.91 -2.66
CA GLY A 172 -2.56 -7.43 -1.90
C GLY A 172 -2.24 -6.20 -1.04
N VAL A 173 -1.63 -5.19 -1.66
CA VAL A 173 -1.28 -3.93 -0.98
C VAL A 173 -2.53 -3.09 -0.71
N HIS A 174 -3.50 -3.13 -1.62
CA HIS A 174 -4.79 -2.43 -1.50
C HIS A 174 -4.66 -0.93 -1.18
N ILE A 175 -3.81 -0.22 -1.94
CA ILE A 175 -3.67 1.24 -1.88
C ILE A 175 -5.02 1.89 -2.17
N GLY A 176 -5.50 2.69 -1.20
CA GLY A 176 -6.84 3.27 -1.17
C GLY A 176 -7.75 2.71 -0.08
N SER A 177 -7.34 1.62 0.59
CA SER A 177 -7.95 1.19 1.85
C SER A 177 -7.43 2.01 3.04
N LEU A 178 -8.10 1.93 4.20
CA LEU A 178 -7.66 2.58 5.44
C LEU A 178 -6.19 2.27 5.76
N TYR A 179 -5.42 3.29 6.12
CA TYR A 179 -4.01 3.16 6.44
C TYR A 179 -3.58 4.14 7.54
N LYS A 180 -2.52 3.77 8.25
CA LYS A 180 -1.84 4.65 9.19
C LYS A 180 -1.08 5.72 8.40
N ARG A 181 -1.37 7.00 8.63
CA ARG A 181 -0.82 8.15 7.89
C ARG A 181 0.65 8.47 8.21
N ASP A 182 1.43 7.46 8.57
CA ASP A 182 2.88 7.54 8.73
C ASP A 182 3.53 6.84 7.53
N ILE A 183 4.09 7.64 6.62
CA ILE A 183 4.72 7.12 5.41
C ILE A 183 5.89 6.20 5.73
N LYS A 184 6.57 6.37 6.87
CA LYS A 184 7.70 5.51 7.26
C LYS A 184 7.26 4.13 7.73
N GLN A 185 6.00 3.98 8.15
CA GLN A 185 5.43 2.70 8.58
C GLN A 185 4.52 2.07 7.52
N ASN A 186 4.40 2.72 6.36
CA ASN A 186 3.64 2.18 5.24
C ASN A 186 4.19 0.81 4.81
N ALA A 187 3.31 -0.19 4.75
CA ALA A 187 3.69 -1.59 4.53
C ALA A 187 4.46 -1.81 3.22
N LEU A 188 3.95 -1.26 2.11
CA LEU A 188 4.60 -1.36 0.80
C LEU A 188 5.94 -0.63 0.80
N ARG A 189 6.03 0.56 1.41
CA ARG A 189 7.30 1.29 1.51
C ARG A 189 8.36 0.51 2.28
N CYS A 190 8.00 -0.04 3.45
CA CYS A 190 8.90 -0.87 4.23
C CYS A 190 9.38 -2.12 3.45
N ALA A 191 8.48 -2.76 2.70
CA ALA A 191 8.82 -3.89 1.84
C ALA A 191 9.81 -3.50 0.73
N LEU A 192 9.60 -2.37 0.05
CA LEU A 192 10.52 -1.86 -0.97
C LEU A 192 11.89 -1.51 -0.37
N SER A 193 11.91 -0.92 0.82
CA SER A 193 13.14 -0.57 1.51
C SER A 193 13.95 -1.81 1.93
N GLU A 194 13.28 -2.84 2.45
CA GLU A 194 13.92 -4.13 2.76
C GLU A 194 14.47 -4.78 1.47
N ALA A 195 13.70 -4.76 0.37
CA ALA A 195 14.16 -5.30 -0.91
C ALA A 195 15.44 -4.59 -1.41
N GLU A 196 15.54 -3.28 -1.22
CA GLU A 196 16.75 -2.52 -1.56
C GLU A 196 17.92 -2.86 -0.64
N GLN A 197 17.68 -2.95 0.68
CA GLN A 197 18.70 -3.31 1.67
C GLN A 197 19.30 -4.71 1.43
N GLN A 198 18.44 -5.67 1.10
CA GLN A 198 18.83 -7.05 0.74
C GLN A 198 19.31 -7.17 -0.72
N LYS A 199 19.38 -6.05 -1.45
CA LYS A 199 19.77 -5.96 -2.85
C LYS A 199 19.06 -7.00 -3.72
N ARG A 200 17.74 -7.17 -3.58
CA ARG A 200 16.95 -8.10 -4.40
C ARG A 200 17.10 -7.78 -5.88
N ALA A 201 17.09 -8.79 -6.75
CA ALA A 201 17.18 -8.59 -8.20
C ALA A 201 15.98 -7.80 -8.73
N ALA A 202 14.79 -8.11 -8.24
CA ALA A 202 13.55 -7.47 -8.65
C ALA A 202 12.48 -7.53 -7.56
N VAL A 203 11.46 -6.69 -7.71
CA VAL A 203 10.21 -6.75 -6.94
C VAL A 203 9.07 -7.07 -7.90
N VAL A 204 8.22 -8.03 -7.54
CA VAL A 204 6.97 -8.34 -8.25
C VAL A 204 5.80 -7.80 -7.44
N LEU A 205 4.93 -7.02 -8.07
CA LEU A 205 3.75 -6.42 -7.44
C LEU A 205 2.47 -6.93 -8.08
N THR A 206 1.46 -7.21 -7.25
CA THR A 206 0.12 -7.55 -7.74
C THR A 206 -0.96 -7.20 -6.72
N ASN A 207 -2.20 -6.99 -7.18
CA ASN A 207 -3.34 -6.55 -6.37
C ASN A 207 -2.98 -5.27 -5.58
N ILE A 208 -2.63 -4.21 -6.30
CA ILE A 208 -2.05 -2.96 -5.82
C ILE A 208 -3.16 -1.99 -5.39
N ILE A 209 -4.21 -1.83 -6.21
CA ILE A 209 -5.20 -0.75 -6.07
C ILE A 209 -6.46 -1.26 -5.38
N TYR A 210 -7.00 -0.44 -4.48
CA TYR A 210 -8.27 -0.65 -3.84
C TYR A 210 -9.14 0.61 -3.97
N ILE A 211 -10.09 0.57 -4.90
CA ILE A 211 -10.98 1.69 -5.21
C ILE A 211 -12.39 1.17 -5.48
N ASP A 212 -13.42 1.91 -5.04
CA ASP A 212 -14.80 1.59 -5.37
C ASP A 212 -15.15 2.04 -6.79
N THR A 213 -15.36 1.07 -7.67
CA THR A 213 -15.72 1.30 -9.08
C THR A 213 -17.22 1.24 -9.33
N LYS A 214 -18.03 1.02 -8.28
CA LYS A 214 -19.48 1.01 -8.38
C LYS A 214 -20.05 2.42 -8.19
N LYS A 215 -21.15 2.70 -8.88
CA LYS A 215 -21.89 3.96 -8.68
C LYS A 215 -22.31 4.09 -7.21
N ALA A 216 -22.27 5.31 -6.68
CA ALA A 216 -22.81 5.67 -5.38
C ALA A 216 -24.33 5.44 -5.31
N ALA A 217 -24.72 4.18 -5.07
CA ALA A 217 -26.11 3.78 -4.94
C ALA A 217 -26.24 2.67 -3.88
N GLY A 218 -27.21 2.87 -3.00
CA GLY A 218 -27.58 1.93 -1.95
C GLY A 218 -26.67 1.93 -0.71
N PRO A 219 -27.10 1.24 0.37
CA PRO A 219 -26.39 1.24 1.66
C PRO A 219 -24.95 0.70 1.59
N THR A 220 -24.67 -0.21 0.65
CA THR A 220 -23.34 -0.82 0.50
C THR A 220 -22.24 0.19 0.12
N MET A 221 -22.61 1.36 -0.42
CA MET A 221 -21.63 2.43 -0.69
C MET A 221 -21.06 2.98 0.62
N PHE A 222 -21.91 3.23 1.61
CA PHE A 222 -21.46 3.72 2.92
C PHE A 222 -20.62 2.66 3.65
N GLU A 223 -20.97 1.38 3.53
CA GLU A 223 -20.16 0.28 4.07
C GLU A 223 -18.76 0.22 3.45
N ARG A 224 -18.62 0.46 2.13
CA ARG A 224 -17.32 0.52 1.47
C ARG A 224 -16.55 1.80 1.81
N ALA A 225 -17.24 2.93 1.97
CA ALA A 225 -16.65 4.20 2.37
C ALA A 225 -15.97 4.12 3.75
N LEU A 226 -16.51 3.31 4.68
CA LEU A 226 -15.90 3.06 6.00
C LEU A 226 -14.51 2.40 5.92
N LEU A 227 -14.15 1.81 4.78
CA LEU A 227 -12.85 1.17 4.55
C LEU A 227 -11.98 1.93 3.56
N SER A 228 -12.49 3.03 3.02
CA SER A 228 -11.73 3.90 2.13
C SER A 228 -10.75 4.72 2.97
N GLY A 229 -9.47 4.64 2.61
CA GLY A 229 -8.43 5.53 3.14
C GLY A 229 -8.20 6.77 2.27
N VAL A 230 -8.90 6.90 1.14
CA VAL A 230 -8.75 8.05 0.23
C VAL A 230 -9.09 9.35 0.96
N ASP A 231 -8.11 10.23 1.06
CA ASP A 231 -8.27 11.60 1.55
C ASP A 231 -7.99 12.55 0.39
N ILE A 232 -9.05 13.15 -0.12
CA ILE A 232 -9.02 13.89 -1.38
C ILE A 232 -8.12 15.12 -1.23
N ASP A 233 -6.98 15.13 -1.94
CA ASP A 233 -6.22 16.36 -2.16
C ASP A 233 -7.06 17.32 -3.01
N VAL A 234 -7.36 18.50 -2.47
CA VAL A 234 -8.08 19.54 -3.20
C VAL A 234 -7.37 19.94 -4.48
N GLU A 235 -6.04 19.89 -4.50
CA GLU A 235 -5.26 20.22 -5.70
C GLU A 235 -5.36 19.13 -6.78
N SER A 236 -5.91 17.95 -6.46
CA SER A 236 -6.23 16.91 -7.45
C SER A 236 -7.56 17.14 -8.17
N LEU A 237 -8.42 18.02 -7.64
CA LEU A 237 -9.75 18.30 -8.16
C LEU A 237 -9.73 19.25 -9.37
N ASP A 238 -10.81 19.20 -10.14
CA ASP A 238 -11.10 20.16 -11.21
C ASP A 238 -10.90 21.62 -10.72
N PRO A 239 -10.10 22.45 -11.43
CA PRO A 239 -9.80 23.82 -11.02
C PRO A 239 -11.02 24.67 -10.65
N ASP A 240 -12.12 24.55 -11.39
CA ASP A 240 -13.32 25.35 -11.20
C ASP A 240 -14.10 24.93 -9.94
N TYR A 241 -13.85 23.70 -9.44
CA TYR A 241 -14.50 23.16 -8.25
C TYR A 241 -13.66 23.33 -6.97
N ARG A 242 -12.38 23.69 -7.07
CA ARG A 242 -11.46 23.74 -5.92
C ARG A 242 -11.92 24.69 -4.82
N ASP A 243 -12.39 25.88 -5.16
CA ASP A 243 -12.82 26.87 -4.16
C ASP A 243 -14.06 26.39 -3.39
N VAL A 244 -14.98 25.71 -4.09
CA VAL A 244 -16.13 25.06 -3.46
C VAL A 244 -15.67 23.94 -2.53
N ALA A 245 -14.73 23.10 -2.97
CA ALA A 245 -14.18 22.04 -2.15
C ALA A 245 -13.45 22.56 -0.90
N LYS A 246 -12.61 23.60 -1.02
CA LYS A 246 -11.92 24.26 0.10
C LYS A 246 -12.94 24.77 1.12
N ARG A 247 -13.96 25.51 0.67
CA ARG A 247 -15.04 26.01 1.52
C ARG A 247 -15.74 24.89 2.27
N LEU A 248 -16.08 23.79 1.60
CA LEU A 248 -16.78 22.65 2.21
C LEU A 248 -15.91 21.92 3.24
N LEU A 249 -14.61 21.76 2.97
CA LEU A 249 -13.67 21.11 3.90
C LEU A 249 -13.41 21.99 5.12
N GLU A 250 -13.13 23.28 4.93
CA GLU A 250 -12.93 24.24 6.04
C GLU A 250 -14.17 24.30 6.94
N ARG A 251 -15.36 24.31 6.34
CA ARG A 251 -16.62 24.27 7.08
C ARG A 251 -16.74 23.01 7.93
N ARG A 252 -16.42 21.83 7.39
CA ARG A 252 -16.46 20.56 8.14
C ARG A 252 -15.46 20.55 9.29
N SER A 253 -14.25 21.06 9.05
CA SER A 253 -13.20 21.13 10.07
C SER A 253 -13.51 22.13 11.19
N SER A 254 -14.31 23.18 10.92
CA SER A 254 -14.66 24.19 11.92
C SER A 254 -15.58 23.68 13.04
N GLY A 255 -16.24 22.54 12.87
CA GLY A 255 -17.18 21.99 13.85
C GLY A 255 -18.41 22.86 14.13
N ARG A 256 -18.61 23.96 13.39
CA ARG A 256 -19.75 24.86 13.58
C ARG A 256 -21.03 24.19 13.10
N PRO A 257 -22.12 24.21 13.90
CA PRO A 257 -23.41 23.73 13.42
C PRO A 257 -23.90 24.58 12.24
N LEU A 258 -24.66 23.95 11.34
CA LEU A 258 -25.39 24.65 10.28
C LEU A 258 -26.30 25.71 10.89
N SER A 259 -26.24 26.95 10.38
CA SER A 259 -27.29 27.92 10.71
C SER A 259 -28.61 27.51 10.06
N LYS A 260 -29.74 28.06 10.54
CA LYS A 260 -31.08 27.73 10.00
C LYS A 260 -31.22 27.99 8.49
N ASP A 261 -30.42 28.90 7.94
CA ASP A 261 -30.50 29.33 6.55
C ASP A 261 -29.47 28.63 5.65
N GLU A 262 -28.53 27.88 6.23
CA GLU A 262 -27.52 27.15 5.48
C GLU A 262 -28.00 25.73 5.13
N LYS A 263 -27.77 25.30 3.88
CA LYS A 263 -28.03 23.93 3.46
C LYS A 263 -26.80 23.05 3.65
N GLU A 264 -27.05 21.76 3.91
CA GLU A 264 -26.00 20.75 3.89
C GLU A 264 -25.59 20.49 2.44
N GLU A 265 -24.30 20.66 2.17
CA GLU A 265 -23.72 20.48 0.85
C GLU A 265 -22.73 19.30 0.90
N LEU A 266 -22.79 18.45 -0.11
CA LEU A 266 -21.89 17.31 -0.26
C LEU A 266 -20.71 17.70 -1.16
N LEU A 267 -19.52 17.22 -0.78
CA LEU A 267 -18.34 17.24 -1.64
C LEU A 267 -18.50 16.14 -2.69
N TYR A 268 -18.42 16.51 -3.97
CA TYR A 268 -18.51 15.57 -5.08
C TYR A 268 -17.12 15.37 -5.68
N VAL A 269 -16.74 14.10 -5.87
CA VAL A 269 -15.46 13.74 -6.49
C VAL A 269 -15.70 12.65 -7.51
N THR A 270 -15.02 12.76 -8.65
CA THR A 270 -15.05 11.81 -9.75
C THR A 270 -14.08 10.65 -9.51
N LEU A 271 -14.31 9.50 -10.16
CA LEU A 271 -13.39 8.37 -10.05
C LEU A 271 -12.01 8.70 -10.63
N ALA A 272 -11.95 9.57 -11.64
CA ALA A 272 -10.68 10.02 -12.24
C ALA A 272 -9.84 10.84 -11.26
N GLU A 273 -10.47 11.73 -10.48
CA GLU A 273 -9.81 12.48 -9.41
C GLU A 273 -9.31 11.55 -8.31
N ILE A 274 -10.16 10.62 -7.82
CA ILE A 274 -9.76 9.62 -6.81
C ILE A 274 -8.57 8.77 -7.31
N PHE A 275 -8.65 8.26 -8.54
CA PHE A 275 -7.57 7.46 -9.11
C PHE A 275 -6.26 8.26 -9.21
N ARG A 276 -6.34 9.55 -9.53
CA ARG A 276 -5.18 10.44 -9.62
C ARG A 276 -4.55 10.70 -8.27
N ASP A 277 -5.36 10.96 -7.25
CA ASP A 277 -4.93 11.11 -5.87
C ASP A 277 -4.21 9.84 -5.37
N LEU A 278 -4.78 8.66 -5.64
CA LEU A 278 -4.14 7.38 -5.36
C LEU A 278 -2.78 7.21 -6.05
N MET A 279 -2.66 7.64 -7.31
CA MET A 279 -1.38 7.64 -8.03
C MET A 279 -0.36 8.60 -7.39
N GLY A 280 -0.81 9.73 -6.84
CA GLY A 280 0.01 10.65 -6.04
C GLY A 280 0.53 9.98 -4.76
N GLY A 281 -0.33 9.30 -4.01
CA GLY A 281 0.06 8.53 -2.83
C GLY A 281 1.03 7.39 -3.16
N LEU A 282 0.77 6.68 -4.26
CA LEU A 282 1.67 5.63 -4.77
C LEU A 282 3.04 6.21 -5.11
N PHE A 283 3.10 7.39 -5.74
CA PHE A 283 4.37 8.08 -6.01
C PHE A 283 5.15 8.31 -4.72
N SER A 284 4.51 8.81 -3.67
CA SER A 284 5.16 9.06 -2.38
C SER A 284 5.66 7.79 -1.69
N ILE A 285 5.03 6.64 -1.93
CA ILE A 285 5.49 5.34 -1.40
C ILE A 285 6.75 4.84 -2.12
N PHE A 286 6.82 5.02 -3.44
CA PHE A 286 7.94 4.55 -4.26
C PHE A 286 9.17 5.48 -4.24
N HIS A 287 9.09 6.64 -3.60
CA HIS A 287 10.18 7.63 -3.61
C HIS A 287 10.55 8.08 -2.19
N LYS A 288 11.86 8.18 -1.93
CA LYS A 288 12.40 8.69 -0.66
C LYS A 288 12.24 10.21 -0.57
N PRO A 289 11.59 10.76 0.46
CA PRO A 289 11.66 12.18 0.75
C PRO A 289 13.05 12.54 1.32
N PRO A 290 13.59 13.75 1.07
CA PRO A 290 13.12 14.79 0.16
C PRO A 290 13.72 14.67 -1.26
N LYS A 291 14.71 13.79 -1.46
CA LYS A 291 15.54 13.72 -2.68
C LYS A 291 14.86 13.04 -3.87
N LYS A 292 13.64 12.52 -3.69
CA LYS A 292 12.85 11.81 -4.71
C LYS A 292 13.61 10.68 -5.42
N SER A 293 14.61 10.08 -4.77
CA SER A 293 15.23 8.86 -5.31
C SER A 293 14.27 7.69 -5.09
N PRO A 294 14.29 6.65 -5.94
CA PRO A 294 13.47 5.46 -5.74
C PRO A 294 13.70 4.84 -4.35
N GLU A 295 12.63 4.30 -3.74
CA GLU A 295 12.74 3.48 -2.53
C GLU A 295 13.48 2.17 -2.84
N PHE A 296 13.21 1.60 -4.01
CA PHE A 296 13.90 0.44 -4.60
C PHE A 296 14.43 0.80 -5.99
N ASN A 297 15.73 0.58 -6.23
CA ASN A 297 16.38 0.94 -7.49
C ASN A 297 16.43 -0.20 -8.51
N GLY A 298 15.93 -1.40 -8.18
CA GLY A 298 15.91 -2.54 -9.09
C GLY A 298 14.72 -2.51 -10.05
N ASN A 299 14.52 -3.62 -10.79
CA ASN A 299 13.38 -3.76 -11.68
C ASN A 299 12.10 -4.03 -10.88
N VAL A 300 11.03 -3.30 -11.19
CA VAL A 300 9.71 -3.53 -10.60
C VAL A 300 8.81 -4.14 -11.68
N TYR A 301 8.43 -5.40 -11.50
CA TYR A 301 7.51 -6.09 -12.37
C TYR A 301 6.10 -6.04 -11.80
N VAL A 302 5.12 -5.63 -12.60
CA VAL A 302 3.73 -5.55 -12.15
C VAL A 302 2.88 -6.57 -12.91
N ILE A 303 2.09 -7.32 -12.15
CA ILE A 303 1.05 -8.21 -12.66
C ILE A 303 -0.30 -7.59 -12.30
N LEU A 304 -1.08 -7.20 -13.31
CA LEU A 304 -2.42 -6.64 -13.09
C LEU A 304 -3.33 -7.73 -12.54
N GLY A 305 -3.74 -7.57 -11.27
CA GLY A 305 -4.58 -8.50 -10.56
C GLY A 305 -6.07 -8.25 -10.79
N ALA A 306 -6.89 -8.92 -9.98
CA ALA A 306 -8.35 -8.80 -10.10
C ALA A 306 -8.89 -7.37 -9.82
N PRO A 307 -8.35 -6.60 -8.86
CA PRO A 307 -8.78 -5.22 -8.64
C PRO A 307 -8.49 -4.31 -9.84
N GLU A 308 -7.29 -4.38 -10.43
CA GLU A 308 -6.90 -3.55 -11.58
C GLU A 308 -7.69 -3.91 -12.84
N ALA A 309 -7.91 -5.21 -13.08
CA ALA A 309 -8.73 -5.67 -14.20
C ALA A 309 -10.17 -5.16 -14.09
N ARG A 310 -10.76 -5.19 -12.88
CA ARG A 310 -12.11 -4.64 -12.64
C ARG A 310 -12.17 -3.13 -12.84
N LEU A 311 -11.13 -2.41 -12.42
CA LEU A 311 -11.02 -0.98 -12.68
C LEU A 311 -11.02 -0.70 -14.19
N ALA A 312 -10.21 -1.41 -14.98
CA ALA A 312 -10.18 -1.27 -16.43
C ALA A 312 -11.56 -1.53 -17.07
N VAL A 313 -12.23 -2.60 -16.65
CA VAL A 313 -13.58 -2.94 -17.15
C VAL A 313 -14.60 -1.87 -16.76
N ALA A 314 -14.58 -1.36 -15.53
CA ALA A 314 -15.50 -0.32 -15.08
C ALA A 314 -15.29 0.98 -15.87
N ILE A 315 -14.04 1.41 -16.05
CA ILE A 315 -13.69 2.59 -16.85
C ILE A 315 -14.18 2.42 -18.29
N GLY A 316 -13.85 1.30 -18.93
CA GLY A 316 -14.27 1.02 -20.30
C GLY A 316 -15.80 1.02 -20.45
N TYR A 317 -16.51 0.38 -19.51
CA TYR A 317 -17.97 0.34 -19.50
C TYR A 317 -18.61 1.73 -19.37
N TRP A 318 -18.20 2.54 -18.39
CA TRP A 318 -18.80 3.84 -18.14
C TRP A 318 -18.47 4.86 -19.24
N THR A 319 -17.25 4.81 -19.78
CA THR A 319 -16.85 5.64 -20.92
C THR A 319 -17.63 5.26 -22.18
N ALA A 320 -17.89 3.97 -22.45
CA ALA A 320 -18.72 3.51 -23.57
C ALA A 320 -20.22 3.80 -23.38
N ARG A 321 -20.71 3.76 -22.13
CA ARG A 321 -22.13 3.99 -21.82
C ARG A 321 -22.55 5.45 -22.05
N TYR A 322 -21.62 6.40 -21.90
CA TYR A 322 -21.95 7.81 -21.99
C TYR A 322 -22.42 8.27 -23.39
N PRO A 323 -21.73 7.95 -24.51
CA PRO A 323 -22.25 8.23 -25.85
C PRO A 323 -23.62 7.62 -26.12
N ASN A 324 -23.88 6.41 -25.60
CA ASN A 324 -25.22 5.81 -25.70
C ASN A 324 -26.25 6.68 -24.98
N PHE A 325 -25.96 7.10 -23.74
CA PHE A 325 -26.85 7.98 -22.97
C PHE A 325 -27.09 9.35 -23.64
N GLN A 326 -26.07 9.95 -24.27
CA GLN A 326 -26.24 11.18 -25.05
C GLN A 326 -27.19 10.96 -26.23
N LYS A 327 -26.95 9.92 -27.04
CA LYS A 327 -27.81 9.56 -28.16
C LYS A 327 -29.26 9.30 -27.74
N GLN A 328 -29.44 8.68 -26.58
CA GLN A 328 -30.77 8.46 -26.00
C GLN A 328 -31.47 9.78 -25.66
N LYS A 329 -30.76 10.74 -25.06
CA LYS A 329 -31.30 12.07 -24.77
C LYS A 329 -31.64 12.86 -26.03
N ASP A 330 -30.78 12.84 -27.03
CA ASP A 330 -31.00 13.55 -28.29
C ASP A 330 -32.25 13.02 -29.00
N LEU A 331 -32.39 11.69 -29.05
CA LEU A 331 -33.59 11.04 -29.57
C LEU A 331 -34.85 11.39 -28.76
N ASP A 332 -34.78 11.45 -27.42
CA ASP A 332 -35.92 11.85 -26.58
C ASP A 332 -36.35 13.31 -26.79
N LEU A 333 -35.38 14.19 -27.09
CA LEU A 333 -35.66 15.59 -27.40
C LEU A 333 -36.30 15.73 -28.79
N GLU A 334 -35.76 15.03 -29.79
CA GLU A 334 -36.34 15.00 -31.14
C GLU A 334 -37.75 14.41 -31.14
N ILE A 335 -37.98 13.32 -30.39
CA ILE A 335 -39.31 12.72 -30.22
C ILE A 335 -40.27 13.73 -29.59
N ARG A 336 -39.89 14.40 -28.49
CA ARG A 336 -40.74 15.39 -27.82
C ARG A 336 -41.09 16.57 -28.73
N ALA A 337 -40.12 17.10 -29.46
CA ALA A 337 -40.34 18.20 -30.40
C ALA A 337 -41.28 17.78 -31.54
N ALA A 338 -41.08 16.59 -32.12
CA ALA A 338 -41.93 16.06 -33.18
C ALA A 338 -43.35 15.74 -32.68
N GLU A 339 -43.51 15.16 -31.48
CA GLU A 339 -44.82 14.93 -30.86
C GLU A 339 -45.57 16.24 -30.62
N GLN A 340 -44.88 17.30 -30.19
CA GLN A 340 -45.48 18.61 -29.98
C GLN A 340 -45.94 19.25 -31.30
N ALA A 341 -45.14 19.15 -32.37
CA ALA A 341 -45.53 19.62 -33.70
C ALA A 341 -46.74 18.86 -34.25
N VAL A 342 -46.83 17.55 -34.00
CA VAL A 342 -48.01 16.73 -34.34
C VAL A 342 -49.24 17.17 -33.54
N LYS A 343 -49.10 17.38 -32.23
CA LYS A 343 -50.20 17.83 -31.36
C LYS A 343 -50.75 19.21 -31.75
N GLN A 344 -49.89 20.12 -32.21
CA GLN A 344 -50.29 21.46 -32.63
C GLN A 344 -50.82 21.53 -34.07
N GLY A 345 -50.90 20.40 -34.78
CA GLY A 345 -51.46 20.34 -36.14
C GLY A 345 -50.51 20.84 -37.25
N TYR A 346 -49.25 21.13 -36.92
CA TYR A 346 -48.25 21.61 -37.88
C TYR A 346 -47.53 20.49 -38.64
N ALA A 347 -47.78 19.22 -38.30
CA ALA A 347 -47.03 18.08 -38.83
C ALA A 347 -47.64 17.46 -40.10
N THR A 348 -46.78 17.23 -41.09
CA THR A 348 -47.11 16.52 -42.34
C THR A 348 -47.12 14.99 -42.15
N PHE A 349 -47.58 14.24 -43.16
CA PHE A 349 -47.47 12.77 -43.17
C PHE A 349 -46.00 12.29 -43.07
N ALA A 350 -45.06 13.05 -43.64
CA ALA A 350 -43.63 12.76 -43.56
C ALA A 350 -43.11 12.88 -42.12
N ASP A 351 -43.61 13.86 -41.36
CA ASP A 351 -43.23 14.08 -39.95
C ASP A 351 -43.73 12.95 -39.04
N LYS A 352 -44.94 12.44 -39.29
CA LYS A 352 -45.45 11.25 -38.57
C LYS A 352 -44.60 10.01 -38.84
N LYS A 353 -44.16 9.79 -40.08
CA LYS A 353 -43.26 8.69 -40.45
C LYS A 353 -41.85 8.87 -39.86
N ARG A 354 -41.37 10.12 -39.74
CA ARG A 354 -40.12 10.44 -39.05
C ARG A 354 -40.21 10.15 -37.55
N LEU A 355 -41.32 10.50 -36.90
CA LEU A 355 -41.57 10.20 -35.49
C LEU A 355 -41.52 8.69 -35.21
N GLU A 356 -42.16 7.87 -36.05
CA GLU A 356 -42.06 6.40 -35.94
C GLU A 356 -40.62 5.89 -36.06
N ARG A 357 -39.82 6.46 -36.99
CA ARG A 357 -38.41 6.11 -37.13
C ARG A 357 -37.61 6.47 -35.88
N LEU A 358 -37.87 7.63 -35.29
CA LEU A 358 -37.22 8.07 -34.04
C LEU A 358 -37.58 7.12 -32.88
N HIS A 359 -38.85 6.74 -32.71
CA HIS A 359 -39.24 5.74 -31.71
C HIS A 359 -38.54 4.39 -31.93
N LYS A 360 -38.43 3.92 -33.17
CA LYS A 360 -37.70 2.68 -33.49
C LYS A 360 -36.21 2.79 -33.17
N GLN A 361 -35.57 3.92 -33.47
CA GLN A 361 -34.17 4.18 -33.13
C GLN A 361 -33.97 4.26 -31.61
N ARG A 362 -34.89 4.90 -30.88
CA ARG A 362 -34.87 4.99 -29.41
C ARG A 362 -35.05 3.63 -28.74
N ALA A 363 -35.97 2.81 -29.26
CA ALA A 363 -36.16 1.44 -28.79
C ALA A 363 -34.88 0.62 -29.02
N ARG A 364 -34.24 0.77 -30.19
CA ARG A 364 -32.96 0.10 -30.48
C ARG A 364 -31.87 0.50 -29.48
N THR A 365 -31.70 1.79 -29.16
CA THR A 365 -30.67 2.25 -28.22
C THR A 365 -30.93 1.88 -26.75
N ASN A 366 -32.17 1.54 -26.39
CA ASN A 366 -32.53 1.06 -25.06
C ASN A 366 -32.36 -0.46 -24.90
N VAL A 367 -32.79 -1.24 -25.89
CA VAL A 367 -32.93 -2.70 -25.77
C VAL A 367 -31.71 -3.45 -26.32
N THR A 368 -30.98 -2.86 -27.27
CA THR A 368 -29.86 -3.57 -27.91
C THR A 368 -28.55 -3.43 -27.13
N SER A 369 -27.75 -4.50 -27.14
CA SER A 369 -26.42 -4.50 -26.58
C SER A 369 -25.44 -3.69 -27.43
N ILE A 370 -24.42 -3.13 -26.80
CA ILE A 370 -23.26 -2.55 -27.50
C ILE A 370 -22.52 -3.69 -28.20
N ASP A 371 -21.99 -3.43 -29.40
CA ASP A 371 -21.18 -4.41 -30.12
C ASP A 371 -19.97 -4.85 -29.28
N LYS A 372 -19.63 -6.14 -29.35
CA LYS A 372 -18.52 -6.71 -28.57
C LYS A 372 -17.17 -6.15 -29.00
N LYS A 373 -16.98 -5.77 -30.27
CA LYS A 373 -15.74 -5.14 -30.73
C LYS A 373 -15.58 -3.74 -30.12
N GLU A 374 -16.66 -2.97 -30.08
CA GLU A 374 -16.68 -1.67 -29.40
C GLU A 374 -16.38 -1.78 -27.91
N ALA A 375 -17.00 -2.73 -27.22
CA ALA A 375 -16.70 -2.98 -25.81
C ALA A 375 -15.22 -3.32 -25.58
N ARG A 376 -14.63 -4.19 -26.41
CA ARG A 376 -13.20 -4.54 -26.35
C ARG A 376 -12.31 -3.32 -26.59
N ARG A 377 -12.67 -2.46 -27.55
CA ARG A 377 -11.95 -1.23 -27.87
C ARG A 377 -11.83 -0.30 -26.67
N TYR A 378 -12.93 -0.04 -25.97
CA TYR A 378 -12.92 0.79 -24.76
C TYR A 378 -12.15 0.17 -23.59
N ILE A 379 -12.21 -1.16 -23.45
CA ILE A 379 -11.43 -1.88 -22.44
C ILE A 379 -9.92 -1.80 -22.74
N ALA A 380 -9.51 -1.95 -24.00
CA ALA A 380 -8.11 -1.81 -24.42
C ALA A 380 -7.57 -0.41 -24.09
N LYS A 381 -8.35 0.64 -24.40
CA LYS A 381 -8.02 2.02 -24.01
C LYS A 381 -7.87 2.19 -22.51
N ALA A 382 -8.77 1.59 -21.71
CA ALA A 382 -8.69 1.66 -20.26
C ALA A 382 -7.44 0.94 -19.69
N TYR A 383 -7.05 -0.20 -20.27
CA TYR A 383 -5.80 -0.86 -19.91
C TYR A 383 -4.58 -0.01 -20.28
N SER A 384 -4.54 0.54 -21.50
CA SER A 384 -3.47 1.47 -21.93
C SER A 384 -3.29 2.62 -20.93
N TYR A 385 -4.41 3.23 -20.52
CA TYR A 385 -4.43 4.30 -19.52
C TYR A 385 -3.85 3.86 -18.16
N ILE A 386 -4.38 2.78 -17.56
CA ILE A 386 -3.93 2.29 -16.25
C ILE A 386 -2.44 1.93 -16.27
N VAL A 387 -1.99 1.26 -17.35
CA VAL A 387 -0.60 0.87 -17.52
C VAL A 387 0.31 2.10 -17.61
N ARG A 388 -0.07 3.10 -18.41
CA ARG A 388 0.67 4.36 -18.53
C ARG A 388 0.80 5.07 -17.19
N GLU A 389 -0.28 5.16 -16.42
CA GLU A 389 -0.27 5.83 -15.12
C GLU A 389 0.59 5.09 -14.09
N LEU A 390 0.50 3.75 -14.01
CA LEU A 390 1.34 2.94 -13.14
C LEU A 390 2.83 3.05 -13.50
N GLN A 391 3.17 2.95 -14.79
CA GLN A 391 4.57 3.08 -15.24
C GLN A 391 5.12 4.49 -15.07
N GLY A 392 4.27 5.52 -15.12
CA GLY A 392 4.66 6.90 -14.86
C GLY A 392 4.93 7.22 -13.39
N VAL A 393 4.44 6.39 -12.47
CA VAL A 393 4.54 6.60 -11.01
C VAL A 393 5.58 5.68 -10.36
N ILE A 394 5.70 4.44 -10.83
CA ILE A 394 6.59 3.43 -10.25
C ILE A 394 7.93 3.45 -11.01
N PRO A 395 9.07 3.71 -10.34
CA PRO A 395 10.39 3.65 -10.96
C PRO A 395 10.71 2.27 -11.53
N ASN A 396 11.36 2.22 -12.70
CA ASN A 396 11.77 0.97 -13.38
C ASN A 396 10.63 -0.05 -13.55
N CYS A 397 9.40 0.44 -13.70
CA CYS A 397 8.21 -0.38 -13.77
C CYS A 397 8.00 -0.99 -15.15
N LYS A 398 7.80 -2.31 -15.18
CA LYS A 398 7.36 -3.04 -16.36
C LYS A 398 6.13 -3.86 -16.02
N ILE A 399 5.03 -3.60 -16.71
CA ILE A 399 3.87 -4.51 -16.69
C ILE A 399 4.28 -5.79 -17.43
N ILE A 400 4.17 -6.94 -16.79
CA ILE A 400 4.60 -8.23 -17.35
C ILE A 400 3.44 -9.18 -17.63
N GLY A 401 2.26 -8.90 -17.10
CA GLY A 401 1.08 -9.67 -17.44
C GLY A 401 -0.15 -9.29 -16.64
N SER A 402 -1.20 -10.06 -16.88
CA SER A 402 -2.41 -10.13 -16.07
C SER A 402 -2.86 -11.58 -16.03
N GLY A 403 -3.56 -11.99 -14.97
CA GLY A 403 -3.88 -13.40 -14.79
C GLY A 403 -2.63 -14.22 -14.42
N THR A 404 -2.57 -15.47 -14.89
CA THR A 404 -1.40 -16.33 -14.70
C THR A 404 -0.20 -15.76 -15.43
N THR A 405 0.91 -15.53 -14.71
CA THR A 405 2.13 -14.94 -15.27
C THR A 405 3.35 -15.76 -14.90
N HIS A 406 4.21 -16.04 -15.88
CA HIS A 406 5.39 -16.88 -15.76
C HIS A 406 6.67 -16.06 -15.79
N VAL A 407 7.54 -16.33 -14.82
CA VAL A 407 8.81 -15.66 -14.60
C VAL A 407 9.90 -16.72 -14.47
N GLN A 408 11.11 -16.41 -14.91
CA GLN A 408 12.26 -17.29 -14.75
C GLN A 408 13.34 -16.60 -13.90
N LEU A 409 13.81 -17.31 -12.87
CA LEU A 409 14.90 -16.87 -12.00
C LEU A 409 15.96 -17.96 -11.96
N ASP A 410 17.18 -17.63 -12.43
CA ASP A 410 18.32 -18.55 -12.42
C ASP A 410 18.04 -19.89 -13.12
N GLY A 411 17.29 -19.85 -14.24
CA GLY A 411 16.87 -21.03 -15.00
C GLY A 411 15.58 -21.69 -14.48
N ASN A 412 15.23 -21.49 -13.22
CA ASN A 412 14.02 -22.07 -12.62
C ASN A 412 12.77 -21.26 -12.92
N SER A 413 11.65 -21.96 -13.10
CA SER A 413 10.35 -21.42 -13.49
C SER A 413 9.47 -21.10 -12.28
N ILE A 414 8.86 -19.92 -12.30
CA ILE A 414 7.96 -19.42 -11.26
C ILE A 414 6.66 -18.98 -11.94
N SER A 415 5.52 -19.47 -11.45
CA SER A 415 4.21 -19.03 -11.93
C SER A 415 3.42 -18.32 -10.84
N PHE A 416 2.95 -17.12 -11.13
CA PHE A 416 2.03 -16.37 -10.29
C PHE A 416 0.61 -16.61 -10.78
N VAL A 417 -0.23 -17.21 -9.95
CA VAL A 417 -1.56 -17.70 -10.35
C VAL A 417 -2.65 -17.03 -9.50
N PRO A 418 -3.50 -16.17 -10.08
CA PRO A 418 -4.67 -15.68 -9.38
C PRO A 418 -5.75 -16.78 -9.34
N PRO A 419 -6.50 -16.92 -8.23
CA PRO A 419 -7.57 -17.91 -8.16
C PRO A 419 -8.77 -17.54 -9.05
N ALA A 420 -9.49 -18.55 -9.54
CA ALA A 420 -10.62 -18.37 -10.47
C ALA A 420 -11.74 -17.43 -9.95
N HIS A 421 -11.93 -17.35 -8.63
CA HIS A 421 -12.89 -16.45 -7.97
C HIS A 421 -12.21 -15.38 -7.10
N ALA A 422 -11.13 -14.78 -7.61
CA ALA A 422 -10.27 -13.84 -6.86
C ALA A 422 -10.99 -12.69 -6.12
N GLU A 423 -12.20 -12.31 -6.51
CA GLU A 423 -12.90 -11.14 -5.97
C GLU A 423 -13.44 -11.28 -4.54
N SER A 424 -13.75 -12.50 -4.09
CA SER A 424 -14.44 -12.75 -2.81
C SER A 424 -13.82 -13.89 -1.99
N VAL A 425 -12.73 -14.48 -2.49
CA VAL A 425 -12.09 -15.62 -1.84
C VAL A 425 -11.27 -15.14 -0.65
N VAL A 426 -11.87 -15.33 0.52
CA VAL A 426 -11.23 -15.29 1.83
C VAL A 426 -11.32 -16.69 2.40
N SER A 427 -10.36 -17.54 2.06
CA SER A 427 -10.38 -18.96 2.39
C SER A 427 -9.01 -19.43 2.87
N PRO A 428 -8.90 -20.06 4.05
CA PRO A 428 -7.67 -20.74 4.45
C PRO A 428 -7.34 -21.91 3.51
N ASN A 429 -8.35 -22.58 2.95
CA ASN A 429 -8.21 -23.76 2.09
C ASN A 429 -7.84 -23.42 0.63
N LEU A 430 -7.33 -22.21 0.39
CA LEU A 430 -6.99 -21.77 -0.97
C LEU A 430 -5.90 -22.66 -1.58
N LEU A 431 -4.90 -23.03 -0.78
CA LEU A 431 -3.81 -23.91 -1.20
C LEU A 431 -4.32 -25.30 -1.55
N ALA A 432 -5.09 -25.92 -0.66
CA ALA A 432 -5.66 -27.26 -0.87
C ALA A 432 -6.50 -27.33 -2.15
N LYS A 433 -7.43 -26.38 -2.35
CA LYS A 433 -8.26 -26.32 -3.56
C LYS A 433 -7.45 -26.19 -4.85
N TYR A 434 -6.31 -25.53 -4.80
CA TYR A 434 -5.44 -25.39 -5.96
C TYR A 434 -4.69 -26.70 -6.23
N VAL A 435 -4.13 -27.33 -5.19
CA VAL A 435 -3.42 -28.61 -5.28
C VAL A 435 -4.34 -29.73 -5.75
N ASP A 436 -5.57 -29.80 -5.24
CA ASP A 436 -6.57 -30.79 -5.70
C ASP A 436 -6.87 -30.66 -7.21
N GLY A 437 -6.69 -29.45 -7.76
CA GLY A 437 -6.90 -29.16 -9.18
C GLY A 437 -5.67 -29.32 -10.06
N SER A 438 -4.47 -29.52 -9.52
CA SER A 438 -3.21 -29.53 -10.29
C SER A 438 -2.95 -30.84 -11.04
N GLY A 439 -3.85 -31.83 -10.92
CA GLY A 439 -3.71 -33.13 -11.60
C GLY A 439 -3.53 -33.02 -13.11
N VAL A 440 -4.19 -32.06 -13.77
CA VAL A 440 -4.03 -31.82 -15.22
C VAL A 440 -2.63 -31.31 -15.53
N ASP A 441 -2.12 -30.33 -14.78
CA ASP A 441 -0.79 -29.74 -14.99
C ASP A 441 0.33 -30.77 -14.75
N ILE A 442 0.11 -31.72 -13.84
CA ILE A 442 1.01 -32.85 -13.59
C ILE A 442 1.04 -33.79 -14.80
N LEU A 443 -0.12 -34.16 -15.34
CA LEU A 443 -0.24 -35.07 -16.49
C LEU A 443 0.31 -34.47 -17.79
N GLU A 444 0.22 -33.15 -17.95
CA GLU A 444 0.71 -32.43 -19.12
C GLU A 444 2.20 -32.02 -19.01
N GLU A 445 2.87 -32.34 -17.90
CA GLU A 445 4.25 -31.93 -17.62
C GLU A 445 4.46 -30.40 -17.70
N THR A 446 3.42 -29.61 -17.37
CA THR A 446 3.44 -28.15 -17.45
C THR A 446 3.67 -27.46 -16.10
N LEU A 447 3.89 -28.25 -15.04
CA LEU A 447 4.04 -27.76 -13.68
C LEU A 447 5.37 -26.99 -13.49
N PRO A 448 5.34 -25.70 -13.08
CA PRO A 448 6.55 -24.92 -12.81
C PRO A 448 7.27 -25.40 -11.54
N ASP A 449 8.47 -24.88 -11.27
CA ASP A 449 9.25 -25.22 -10.07
C ASP A 449 8.65 -24.58 -8.82
N VAL A 450 8.12 -23.36 -8.94
CA VAL A 450 7.37 -22.67 -7.90
C VAL A 450 6.06 -22.12 -8.44
N ILE A 451 4.97 -22.37 -7.73
CA ILE A 451 3.64 -21.80 -7.96
C ILE A 451 3.31 -20.89 -6.80
N VAL A 452 2.97 -19.64 -7.10
CA VAL A 452 2.55 -18.66 -6.09
C VAL A 452 1.13 -18.21 -6.37
N ILE A 453 0.21 -18.58 -5.48
CA ILE A 453 -1.19 -18.21 -5.57
C ILE A 453 -1.36 -16.77 -5.09
N THR A 454 -1.70 -15.87 -6.01
CA THR A 454 -1.77 -14.41 -5.81
C THR A 454 -3.20 -13.93 -5.58
N ALA A 455 -3.88 -14.51 -4.57
CA ALA A 455 -5.21 -14.06 -4.19
C ALA A 455 -5.18 -12.61 -3.65
N PRO A 456 -6.09 -11.73 -4.09
CA PRO A 456 -6.14 -10.35 -3.59
C PRO A 456 -6.27 -10.28 -2.06
N PHE A 457 -7.01 -11.21 -1.46
CA PHE A 457 -7.25 -11.27 -0.01
C PHE A 457 -6.57 -12.48 0.65
N GLY A 458 -5.35 -12.81 0.22
CA GLY A 458 -4.53 -13.88 0.80
C GLY A 458 -4.28 -13.67 2.31
N LEU A 459 -4.71 -14.64 3.12
CA LEU A 459 -4.73 -14.49 4.59
C LEU A 459 -3.35 -14.57 5.23
N ARG A 460 -2.56 -15.55 4.82
CA ARG A 460 -1.26 -15.88 5.38
C ARG A 460 -0.43 -16.61 4.34
N TYR A 461 0.87 -16.67 4.56
CA TYR A 461 1.72 -17.62 3.88
C TYR A 461 1.33 -19.05 4.27
N ALA A 462 1.18 -19.90 3.26
CA ALA A 462 1.05 -21.34 3.39
C ALA A 462 1.76 -21.96 2.19
N SER A 463 2.41 -23.10 2.36
CA SER A 463 3.12 -23.78 1.28
C SER A 463 3.01 -25.29 1.39
N THR A 464 3.16 -25.96 0.25
CA THR A 464 3.23 -27.41 0.15
C THR A 464 3.96 -27.84 -1.11
N ALA A 465 4.43 -29.08 -1.13
CA ALA A 465 5.04 -29.71 -2.28
C ALA A 465 3.98 -30.43 -3.10
N ILE A 466 4.09 -30.35 -4.43
CA ILE A 466 3.32 -31.13 -5.39
C ILE A 466 4.29 -32.07 -6.08
N GLU A 467 4.03 -33.37 -5.96
CA GLU A 467 4.83 -34.40 -6.63
C GLU A 467 4.64 -34.31 -8.15
N ARG A 468 5.75 -34.40 -8.89
CA ARG A 468 5.72 -34.57 -10.34
C ARG A 468 5.66 -36.08 -10.59
N ASN A 469 4.64 -36.55 -11.30
CA ASN A 469 4.57 -37.96 -11.69
C ASN A 469 5.64 -38.24 -12.76
N GLY A 470 6.78 -38.76 -12.35
CA GLY A 470 7.86 -39.22 -13.22
C GLY A 470 8.57 -40.40 -12.59
N ILE A 471 8.87 -41.43 -13.39
CA ILE A 471 9.71 -42.56 -12.97
C ILE A 471 11.13 -42.04 -12.80
N GLY A 472 11.48 -41.62 -11.58
CA GLY A 472 12.79 -41.04 -11.25
C GLY A 472 12.69 -40.04 -10.11
N TYR A 473 13.83 -39.68 -9.53
CA TYR A 473 13.94 -38.69 -8.45
C TYR A 473 13.64 -37.25 -8.95
N ASP A 474 12.41 -37.01 -9.41
CA ASP A 474 11.99 -35.69 -9.87
C ASP A 474 11.71 -34.78 -8.68
N ARG A 475 12.30 -33.58 -8.72
CA ARG A 475 12.14 -32.57 -7.67
C ARG A 475 10.66 -32.12 -7.62
N PRO A 476 10.02 -32.11 -6.45
CA PRO A 476 8.65 -31.65 -6.33
C PRO A 476 8.55 -30.15 -6.63
N ALA A 477 7.42 -29.73 -7.19
CA ALA A 477 7.10 -28.32 -7.35
C ALA A 477 6.63 -27.75 -6.01
N LEU A 478 7.02 -26.52 -5.68
CA LEU A 478 6.55 -25.84 -4.48
C LEU A 478 5.33 -24.98 -4.81
N ALA A 479 4.18 -25.26 -4.22
CA ALA A 479 3.01 -24.40 -4.29
C ALA A 479 2.87 -23.59 -3.00
N CYS A 480 2.63 -22.29 -3.09
CA CYS A 480 2.42 -21.44 -1.93
C CYS A 480 1.38 -20.33 -2.16
N VAL A 481 0.87 -19.76 -1.07
CA VAL A 481 -0.08 -18.64 -1.08
C VAL A 481 0.64 -17.37 -0.65
N ALA A 482 0.51 -16.31 -1.44
CA ALA A 482 1.03 -14.99 -1.09
C ALA A 482 0.10 -14.28 -0.07
N PRO A 483 0.59 -13.88 1.11
CA PRO A 483 -0.18 -13.07 2.06
C PRO A 483 -0.39 -11.65 1.52
N MET A 484 -1.35 -10.92 2.10
CA MET A 484 -1.51 -9.48 1.88
C MET A 484 -0.37 -8.69 2.54
N CYS A 485 0.09 -7.63 1.88
CA CYS A 485 1.04 -6.65 2.43
C CYS A 485 0.29 -5.40 2.92
N LEU A 486 -0.44 -5.55 4.03
CA LEU A 486 -1.31 -4.50 4.58
C LEU A 486 -1.27 -4.51 6.12
N ASP A 487 -1.34 -3.33 6.75
CA ASP A 487 -1.42 -3.21 8.22
C ASP A 487 -2.81 -3.57 8.74
N GLY A 488 -3.04 -4.86 8.90
CA GLY A 488 -4.30 -5.39 9.39
C GLY A 488 -4.58 -5.11 10.87
N ASN A 489 -3.58 -4.71 11.67
CA ASN A 489 -3.82 -4.36 13.07
C ASN A 489 -4.43 -2.95 13.16
N PHE A 490 -3.86 -2.00 12.42
CA PHE A 490 -4.43 -0.67 12.29
C PHE A 490 -5.88 -0.72 11.80
N ILE A 491 -6.13 -1.42 10.69
CA ILE A 491 -7.48 -1.50 10.11
C ILE A 491 -8.46 -2.17 11.09
N ARG A 492 -8.05 -3.22 11.81
CA ARG A 492 -8.89 -3.87 12.84
C ARG A 492 -9.30 -2.90 13.95
N ASN A 493 -8.37 -2.07 14.39
CA ASN A 493 -8.62 -1.09 15.45
C ASN A 493 -9.55 0.02 14.97
N GLU A 494 -9.31 0.56 13.77
CA GLU A 494 -10.18 1.59 13.19
C GLU A 494 -11.58 1.07 12.90
N THR A 495 -11.73 -0.21 12.52
CA THR A 495 -13.03 -0.82 12.19
C THR A 495 -13.67 -1.55 13.37
N VAL A 496 -13.13 -1.41 14.59
CA VAL A 496 -13.60 -2.18 15.76
C VAL A 496 -15.08 -1.94 16.08
N HIS A 497 -15.56 -0.73 15.81
CA HIS A 497 -16.90 -0.23 16.10
C HIS A 497 -17.96 -0.65 15.05
N LEU A 498 -17.55 -1.28 13.94
CA LEU A 498 -18.49 -1.73 12.92
C LEU A 498 -19.28 -2.94 13.43
N ILE A 499 -20.62 -2.83 13.39
CA ILE A 499 -21.58 -3.83 13.90
C ILE A 499 -21.41 -5.18 13.18
N ASP A 500 -21.09 -5.16 11.88
CA ASP A 500 -20.94 -6.37 11.06
C ASP A 500 -19.64 -6.36 10.24
N LYS A 501 -18.57 -6.89 10.84
CA LYS A 501 -17.24 -7.01 10.21
C LYS A 501 -17.21 -8.01 9.05
N SER A 502 -18.27 -8.79 8.83
CA SER A 502 -18.28 -9.92 7.89
C SER A 502 -18.79 -9.57 6.48
N ARG A 503 -19.42 -8.40 6.29
CA ARG A 503 -20.02 -7.98 5.01
C ARG A 503 -18.99 -7.64 3.94
N HIS A 504 -17.87 -7.05 4.35
CA HIS A 504 -16.85 -6.62 3.41
C HIS A 504 -15.70 -7.63 3.34
N THR A 505 -15.23 -7.98 2.12
CA THR A 505 -14.20 -9.00 1.91
C THR A 505 -12.89 -8.68 2.65
N LEU A 506 -12.47 -7.42 2.62
CA LEU A 506 -11.26 -6.96 3.32
C LEU A 506 -11.38 -7.10 4.85
N THR A 507 -12.48 -6.63 5.46
CA THR A 507 -12.68 -6.77 6.92
C THR A 507 -12.86 -8.21 7.32
N LYS A 508 -13.53 -9.02 6.47
CA LYS A 508 -13.63 -10.46 6.65
C LYS A 508 -12.26 -11.11 6.66
N ALA A 509 -11.34 -10.72 5.79
CA ALA A 509 -10.00 -11.27 5.75
C ALA A 509 -9.17 -10.88 6.98
N ILE A 510 -9.10 -9.58 7.27
CA ILE A 510 -8.29 -9.05 8.37
C ILE A 510 -8.87 -9.47 9.74
N GLY A 511 -10.19 -9.58 9.85
CA GLY A 511 -10.87 -10.00 11.08
C GLY A 511 -10.62 -11.45 11.48
N ARG A 512 -9.99 -12.27 10.62
CA ARG A 512 -9.70 -13.65 10.97
C ARG A 512 -8.49 -13.78 11.91
N PRO A 513 -8.51 -14.73 12.86
CA PRO A 513 -7.37 -14.98 13.75
C PRO A 513 -6.10 -15.45 13.02
N ASP A 514 -6.24 -16.07 11.86
CA ASP A 514 -5.15 -16.61 11.05
C ASP A 514 -4.56 -15.60 10.05
N PHE A 515 -5.00 -14.35 10.07
CA PHE A 515 -4.47 -13.29 9.21
C PHE A 515 -3.03 -12.92 9.60
N GLN A 516 -2.08 -13.16 8.70
CA GLN A 516 -0.65 -12.90 8.87
C GLN A 516 -0.11 -12.15 7.63
N PRO A 517 -0.02 -10.82 7.69
CA PRO A 517 0.44 -10.01 6.57
C PRO A 517 1.96 -10.06 6.43
N GLY A 518 2.44 -9.90 5.20
CA GLY A 518 3.87 -9.90 4.91
C GLY A 518 4.19 -9.91 3.42
N VAL A 519 5.42 -10.32 3.11
CA VAL A 519 5.99 -10.38 1.76
C VAL A 519 6.63 -11.75 1.58
N LEU A 520 6.56 -12.30 0.36
CA LEU A 520 7.30 -13.51 0.02
C LEU A 520 8.60 -13.17 -0.67
N THR A 521 9.68 -13.76 -0.21
CA THR A 521 10.97 -13.75 -0.90
C THR A 521 11.15 -15.09 -1.59
N ILE A 522 11.48 -15.06 -2.88
CA ILE A 522 11.87 -16.26 -3.64
C ILE A 522 13.34 -16.13 -3.98
N SER A 523 14.17 -17.05 -3.46
CA SER A 523 15.62 -17.02 -3.63
C SER A 523 16.11 -18.24 -4.39
N SER A 524 17.06 -18.06 -5.31
CA SER A 524 17.79 -19.17 -5.92
C SER A 524 19.14 -19.36 -5.23
N HIS A 525 19.35 -20.56 -4.67
CA HIS A 525 20.63 -21.00 -4.12
C HIS A 525 21.03 -22.31 -4.80
N ASN A 526 22.16 -22.30 -5.51
CA ASN A 526 22.67 -23.46 -6.26
C ASN A 526 21.63 -24.09 -7.20
N GLY A 527 20.80 -23.26 -7.85
CA GLY A 527 19.75 -23.72 -8.76
C GLY A 527 18.54 -24.34 -8.06
N ILE A 528 18.41 -24.18 -6.74
CA ILE A 528 17.22 -24.57 -5.98
C ILE A 528 16.49 -23.30 -5.53
N LEU A 529 15.19 -23.24 -5.81
CA LEU A 529 14.34 -22.15 -5.34
C LEU A 529 13.87 -22.42 -3.91
N SER A 530 14.04 -21.43 -3.03
CA SER A 530 13.41 -21.38 -1.71
C SER A 530 12.39 -20.24 -1.66
N VAL A 531 11.35 -20.42 -0.85
CA VAL A 531 10.34 -19.38 -0.60
C VAL A 531 10.25 -19.12 0.89
N ASP A 532 10.52 -17.88 1.25
CA ASP A 532 10.53 -17.40 2.63
C ASP A 532 9.48 -16.32 2.83
N HIS A 533 8.84 -16.29 4.00
CA HIS A 533 7.89 -15.25 4.36
C HIS A 533 8.50 -14.28 5.36
N THR A 534 8.51 -12.99 5.01
CA THR A 534 8.86 -11.91 5.93
C THR A 534 7.59 -11.21 6.41
N SER A 535 7.27 -11.34 7.70
CA SER A 535 6.09 -10.70 8.28
C SER A 535 6.19 -9.18 8.26
N LEU A 536 5.04 -8.51 8.15
CA LEU A 536 4.98 -7.04 8.14
C LEU A 536 5.60 -6.41 9.41
N ARG A 537 5.41 -7.04 10.57
CA ARG A 537 5.99 -6.55 11.84
C ARG A 537 7.52 -6.48 11.77
N VAL A 538 8.16 -7.45 11.13
CA VAL A 538 9.62 -7.47 10.94
C VAL A 538 10.05 -6.38 9.97
N LEU A 539 9.31 -6.19 8.86
CA LEU A 539 9.59 -5.12 7.88
C LEU A 539 9.54 -3.73 8.52
N GLN A 540 8.49 -3.44 9.29
CA GLN A 540 8.32 -2.16 9.99
C GLN A 540 9.42 -1.94 11.04
N HIS A 541 9.81 -2.99 11.78
CA HIS A 541 10.88 -2.88 12.77
C HIS A 541 12.24 -2.59 12.14
N ARG A 542 12.63 -3.33 11.09
CA ARG A 542 13.93 -3.17 10.40
C ARG A 542 14.05 -1.82 9.70
N HIS A 543 12.96 -1.35 9.10
CA HIS A 543 12.94 -0.02 8.48
C HIS A 543 13.26 1.09 9.50
N GLY A 544 12.70 1.01 10.71
CA GLY A 544 12.99 1.95 11.80
C GLY A 544 14.42 1.89 12.34
N GLU A 545 15.09 0.74 12.26
CA GLU A 545 16.50 0.59 12.65
C GLU A 545 17.49 0.99 11.55
N SER A 546 17.13 0.80 10.28
CA SER A 546 17.99 1.15 9.14
C SER A 546 18.26 2.65 9.04
N GLU A 547 17.38 3.52 9.53
CA GLU A 547 17.65 4.97 9.62
C GLU A 547 18.75 5.30 10.64
N LYS A 548 19.05 4.41 11.59
CA LYS A 548 20.06 4.61 12.64
C LYS A 548 21.40 3.96 12.34
N ARG A 549 21.48 3.02 11.38
CA ARG A 549 22.73 2.31 11.05
C ARG A 549 23.39 2.87 9.79
N SER A 550 24.26 3.85 9.98
CA SER A 550 25.41 4.02 9.08
C SER A 550 26.51 3.02 9.51
N GLN A 551 26.81 2.08 8.62
CA GLN A 551 27.97 1.19 8.63
C GLN A 551 28.10 0.09 9.71
N LYS A 552 28.72 -1.01 9.26
CA LYS A 552 29.43 -2.06 10.01
C LYS A 552 28.59 -2.82 11.04
N ASN A 553 28.02 -3.94 10.60
CA ASN A 553 28.17 -5.18 11.36
C ASN A 553 28.19 -6.32 10.34
N ALA A 554 29.40 -6.84 10.09
CA ALA A 554 29.56 -8.15 9.48
C ALA A 554 28.88 -9.16 10.42
N ILE A 555 28.08 -10.04 9.84
CA ILE A 555 27.48 -11.18 10.53
C ILE A 555 28.64 -11.97 11.16
N PRO A 556 28.61 -12.31 12.46
CA PRO A 556 29.68 -13.07 13.08
C PRO A 556 29.79 -14.45 12.42
N GLU A 557 31.00 -14.88 12.08
CA GLU A 557 31.28 -16.26 11.67
C GLU A 557 31.18 -17.17 12.91
N GLU A 558 30.04 -17.83 13.11
CA GLU A 558 29.90 -18.92 14.06
C GLU A 558 30.64 -20.16 13.54
N LYS A 559 31.53 -20.75 14.36
CA LYS A 559 32.45 -21.82 13.93
C LYS A 559 31.82 -23.18 13.67
N TYR A 560 30.58 -23.45 14.12
CA TYR A 560 29.85 -24.69 13.81
C TYR A 560 28.34 -24.49 13.88
N ILE A 561 27.59 -25.04 12.91
CA ILE A 561 26.12 -25.12 12.93
C ILE A 561 25.74 -26.45 13.57
N ASN A 562 25.14 -26.41 14.77
CA ASN A 562 24.57 -27.60 15.39
C ASN A 562 23.13 -27.80 14.92
N MET A 563 22.83 -28.95 14.32
CA MET A 563 21.50 -29.29 13.80
C MET A 563 20.83 -30.36 14.68
N LEU A 564 19.55 -30.17 15.00
CA LEU A 564 18.68 -31.18 15.60
C LEU A 564 17.81 -31.79 14.50
N ILE A 565 18.02 -33.05 14.13
CA ILE A 565 17.20 -33.74 13.11
C ILE A 565 16.17 -34.63 13.80
N LEU A 566 14.89 -34.46 13.50
CA LEU A 566 13.75 -35.17 14.06
C LEU A 566 13.02 -35.94 12.95
N THR A 567 13.41 -37.18 12.69
CA THR A 567 12.72 -38.06 11.72
C THR A 567 11.49 -38.70 12.36
N ASP A 568 10.49 -38.96 11.53
CA ASP A 568 9.24 -39.71 11.74
C ASP A 568 8.22 -39.04 12.68
N TRP A 569 7.78 -37.83 12.28
CA TRP A 569 6.79 -37.05 13.03
C TRP A 569 5.45 -36.98 12.30
N HIS A 570 4.63 -38.01 12.45
CA HIS A 570 3.26 -38.01 11.94
C HIS A 570 2.37 -37.07 12.75
N ILE A 571 2.08 -35.88 12.21
CA ILE A 571 1.02 -35.00 12.71
C ILE A 571 -0.20 -35.21 11.80
N GLY A 572 -1.13 -36.08 12.21
CA GLY A 572 -2.32 -36.32 11.41
C GLY A 572 -3.41 -37.14 12.11
N SER A 573 -4.42 -36.45 12.65
CA SER A 573 -5.84 -36.84 12.78
C SER A 573 -6.54 -35.87 13.76
N GLN A 574 -7.87 -35.71 13.66
CA GLN A 574 -8.73 -34.68 14.30
C GLN A 574 -8.59 -34.48 15.82
N SER A 575 -7.79 -35.27 16.53
CA SER A 575 -7.44 -35.07 17.92
C SER A 575 -6.00 -34.57 18.04
N ARG A 576 -5.81 -33.26 18.28
CA ARG A 576 -4.52 -32.72 18.76
C ARG A 576 -4.08 -33.53 20.00
N ARG A 577 -3.13 -34.46 19.86
CA ARG A 577 -2.52 -35.14 21.02
C ARG A 577 -1.56 -34.16 21.70
N THR A 578 -2.04 -33.51 22.75
CA THR A 578 -1.20 -32.78 23.69
C THR A 578 -0.51 -33.78 24.61
N LEU A 579 0.82 -33.68 24.76
CA LEU A 579 1.54 -34.37 25.81
C LEU A 579 1.24 -33.68 27.13
N ILE A 580 0.82 -34.42 28.15
CA ILE A 580 0.62 -33.86 29.48
C ILE A 580 1.91 -34.05 30.25
N ASN A 581 2.50 -32.95 30.73
CA ASN A 581 3.61 -33.03 31.66
C ASN A 581 3.09 -33.62 32.99
N PRO A 582 3.53 -34.81 33.40
CA PRO A 582 2.97 -35.49 34.57
C PRO A 582 3.28 -34.77 35.90
N LYS A 583 4.27 -33.85 35.91
CA LYS A 583 4.63 -33.08 37.11
C LYS A 583 3.88 -31.75 37.23
N THR A 584 3.61 -31.08 36.12
CA THR A 584 3.00 -29.72 36.13
C THR A 584 1.57 -29.70 35.61
N GLY A 585 1.09 -30.78 34.99
CA GLY A 585 -0.21 -30.84 34.33
C GLY A 585 -0.30 -30.04 33.02
N GLU A 586 0.80 -29.41 32.59
CA GLU A 586 0.83 -28.60 31.37
C GLU A 586 0.58 -29.46 30.13
N ARG A 587 -0.29 -28.98 29.24
CA ARG A 587 -0.52 -29.56 27.91
C ARG A 587 0.51 -28.97 26.93
N LEU A 588 1.46 -29.79 26.55
CA LEU A 588 2.53 -29.46 25.62
C LEU A 588 2.17 -29.97 24.22
N GLY A 589 2.51 -29.20 23.19
CA GLY A 589 2.66 -29.78 21.87
C GLY A 589 3.87 -30.71 21.84
N VAL A 590 4.02 -31.47 20.76
CA VAL A 590 5.07 -32.50 20.67
C VAL A 590 6.46 -31.85 20.60
N VAL A 591 6.58 -30.68 19.95
CA VAL A 591 7.81 -29.87 19.89
C VAL A 591 8.21 -29.39 21.28
N GLU A 592 7.28 -28.79 22.01
CA GLU A 592 7.51 -28.31 23.37
C GLU A 592 7.86 -29.48 24.30
N GLY A 593 7.22 -30.64 24.10
CA GLY A 593 7.54 -31.88 24.82
C GLY A 593 8.99 -32.33 24.61
N ILE A 594 9.48 -32.36 23.37
CA ILE A 594 10.87 -32.71 23.07
C ILE A 594 11.84 -31.73 23.73
N PHE A 595 11.59 -30.42 23.64
CA PHE A 595 12.46 -29.45 24.30
C PHE A 595 12.45 -29.58 25.82
N ARG A 596 11.31 -29.89 26.43
CA ARG A 596 11.23 -30.20 27.86
C ARG A 596 11.99 -31.48 28.21
N MET A 597 11.98 -32.51 27.36
CA MET A 597 12.78 -33.72 27.54
C MET A 597 14.28 -33.44 27.43
N LEU A 598 14.70 -32.70 26.41
CA LEU A 598 16.10 -32.26 26.24
C LEU A 598 16.57 -31.40 27.41
N GLN A 599 15.69 -30.55 27.95
CA GLN A 599 15.97 -29.79 29.18
C GLN A 599 16.12 -30.69 30.39
N ARG A 600 15.27 -31.71 30.53
CA ARG A 600 15.33 -32.67 31.65
C ARG A 600 16.61 -33.51 31.61
N ASP A 601 17.08 -33.86 30.42
CA ASP A 601 18.31 -34.63 30.21
C ASP A 601 19.58 -33.75 30.25
N GLY A 602 19.46 -32.46 30.58
CA GLY A 602 20.58 -31.53 30.67
C GLY A 602 21.21 -31.16 29.33
N ARG A 603 20.58 -31.53 28.21
CA ARG A 603 21.07 -31.25 26.84
C ARG A 603 20.66 -29.86 26.36
N CYS A 604 19.69 -29.22 27.01
CA CYS A 604 19.29 -27.84 26.79
C CYS A 604 19.12 -27.15 28.14
N THR A 605 19.53 -25.90 28.29
CA THR A 605 19.20 -25.10 29.48
C THR A 605 18.43 -23.84 29.07
N PRO A 606 17.67 -23.20 29.98
CA PRO A 606 17.00 -21.93 29.68
C PRO A 606 17.96 -20.85 29.15
N ASP A 607 19.22 -20.92 29.58
CA ASP A 607 20.25 -19.93 29.26
C ASP A 607 21.18 -20.38 28.11
N ARG A 608 21.00 -21.60 27.59
CA ARG A 608 21.84 -22.18 26.54
C ARG A 608 21.06 -23.16 25.66
N MET A 609 20.69 -22.69 24.48
CA MET A 609 20.16 -23.50 23.37
C MET A 609 21.34 -23.91 22.46
N PRO A 610 21.76 -25.18 22.45
CA PRO A 610 22.96 -25.58 21.71
C PRO A 610 22.70 -25.79 20.21
N TYR A 611 21.44 -25.83 19.77
CA TYR A 611 21.04 -26.09 18.39
C TYR A 611 20.78 -24.79 17.63
N HIS A 612 21.42 -24.64 16.47
CA HIS A 612 21.29 -23.50 15.56
C HIS A 612 20.15 -23.73 14.54
N MET A 613 19.86 -24.99 14.24
CA MET A 613 18.81 -25.39 13.31
C MET A 613 18.11 -26.65 13.81
N ILE A 614 16.80 -26.73 13.55
CA ILE A 614 16.00 -27.93 13.75
C ILE A 614 15.49 -28.36 12.38
N VAL A 615 15.72 -29.61 12.02
CA VAL A 615 15.25 -30.23 10.78
C VAL A 615 14.28 -31.32 11.15
N VAL A 616 13.08 -31.31 10.61
CA VAL A 616 12.11 -32.39 10.77
C VAL A 616 11.88 -32.94 9.36
N PRO A 617 12.62 -33.97 8.93
CA PRO A 617 12.58 -34.46 7.56
C PRO A 617 11.29 -35.21 7.16
N ASP A 618 10.37 -35.47 8.09
CA ASP A 618 9.08 -36.12 7.81
C ASP A 618 7.90 -35.15 7.72
N ASP A 619 6.77 -35.62 7.14
CA ASP A 619 5.55 -34.91 6.77
C ASP A 619 4.86 -34.11 7.91
N ILE A 620 5.47 -32.99 8.34
CA ILE A 620 4.72 -31.94 9.07
C ILE A 620 3.66 -31.31 8.14
N ILE A 621 3.90 -31.37 6.83
CA ILE A 621 3.23 -30.56 5.83
C ILE A 621 1.94 -31.21 5.30
N GLN A 622 1.75 -32.54 5.44
CA GLN A 622 0.46 -33.15 5.11
C GLN A 622 -0.69 -32.61 6.00
N ALA A 623 -0.40 -32.17 7.23
CA ALA A 623 -1.41 -31.63 8.14
C ALA A 623 -2.04 -30.30 7.69
N HIS A 624 -1.36 -29.51 6.85
CA HIS A 624 -1.90 -28.24 6.35
C HIS A 624 -2.93 -28.42 5.22
N HIS A 625 -3.02 -29.61 4.63
CA HIS A 625 -4.04 -29.95 3.62
C HIS A 625 -5.42 -30.19 4.22
N PHE A 626 -5.49 -30.60 5.49
CA PHE A 626 -6.73 -31.05 6.14
C PHE A 626 -7.38 -30.02 7.08
N ALA A 627 -6.85 -28.79 7.19
CA ALA A 627 -7.27 -27.78 8.18
C ALA A 627 -8.05 -26.58 7.60
#